data_AF-A0A0M7AQJ9-F1
#
_entry.id   AF-A0A0M7AQJ9-F1
#
_cell.length_a   1.000
_cell.length_b   1.000
_cell.length_c   1.000
_cell.angle_alpha   90.00
_cell.angle_beta   90.00
_cell.angle_gamma   90.00
#
_symmetry.space_group_name_H-M   'P 1'
#
loop_
_entity.id
_entity.type
_entity.pdbx_description
1 polymer ?
#
loop_
_entity_poly.entity_id
_entity_poly.type
_entity_poly.pdbx_seq_one_letter_code
_entity_poly.pdbx_strand_id
1 'polypeptide(L)'
;MAIPRYISFVAFTLGTYDMVRGVAHTIFAGYAATHLAGVDLKGPAGRDLLVLMVAFGASNLVTACALIYLALTDRAGSLVLLILIPIAYLAAHIGLQMHEIGLTGQGVFPGQFNMTVYLTICVVSATSGLLSVWRQMRSAVHFGRSR
;
A
#
# COMPACT_ATOMS: atom_id res chain seq x y z
N MET A 1 5.91 -17.48 -18.33
CA MET A 1 6.61 -16.95 -17.14
C MET A 1 5.81 -17.35 -15.92
N ALA A 2 6.38 -18.11 -14.98
CA ALA A 2 5.63 -18.56 -13.82
C ALA A 2 5.89 -17.61 -12.64
N ILE A 3 5.07 -16.56 -12.50
CA ILE A 3 5.08 -15.73 -11.30
C ILE A 3 4.64 -16.59 -10.11
N PRO A 4 5.35 -16.56 -8.96
CA PRO A 4 5.03 -17.40 -7.82
C PRO A 4 3.60 -17.20 -7.31
N ARG A 5 2.93 -18.27 -6.89
CA ARG A 5 1.53 -18.22 -6.40
C ARG A 5 1.38 -17.39 -5.12
N TYR A 6 2.42 -17.31 -4.30
CA TYR A 6 2.38 -16.51 -3.06
C TYR A 6 2.20 -15.01 -3.35
N ILE A 7 2.58 -14.52 -4.53
CA ILE A 7 2.37 -13.11 -4.92
C ILE A 7 0.88 -12.77 -4.92
N SER A 8 0.04 -13.63 -5.51
CA SER A 8 -1.42 -13.48 -5.46
C SER A 8 -1.94 -13.56 -4.02
N PHE A 9 -1.41 -14.47 -3.21
CA PHE A 9 -1.83 -14.60 -1.82
C PHE A 9 -1.52 -13.35 -0.98
N VAL A 10 -0.31 -12.81 -1.12
CA VAL A 10 0.09 -11.55 -0.46
C VAL A 10 -0.77 -10.40 -0.95
N ALA A 11 -0.95 -10.26 -2.26
CA ALA A 11 -1.79 -9.21 -2.84
C ALA A 11 -3.23 -9.29 -2.34
N PHE A 12 -3.81 -10.49 -2.27
CA PHE A 12 -5.14 -10.70 -1.70
C PHE A 12 -5.20 -10.25 -0.24
N THR A 13 -4.24 -10.70 0.58
CA THR A 13 -4.19 -10.37 2.01
C THR A 13 -4.05 -8.86 2.24
N LEU A 14 -3.13 -8.20 1.53
CA LEU A 14 -2.97 -6.75 1.61
C LEU A 14 -4.19 -6.00 1.08
N GLY A 15 -4.83 -6.51 0.03
CA GLY A 15 -6.09 -5.96 -0.48
C GLY A 15 -7.21 -6.05 0.55
N THR A 16 -7.34 -7.16 1.28
CA THR A 16 -8.33 -7.26 2.38
C THR A 16 -8.01 -6.31 3.53
N TYR A 17 -6.73 -6.11 3.85
CA TYR A 17 -6.32 -5.14 4.86
C TYR A 17 -6.63 -3.70 4.43
N ASP A 18 -6.38 -3.35 3.17
CA ASP A 18 -6.74 -2.04 2.62
C ASP A 18 -8.25 -1.84 2.55
N MET A 19 -9.04 -2.91 2.40
CA MET A 19 -10.51 -2.82 2.48
C MET A 19 -10.94 -2.38 3.89
N VAL A 20 -10.40 -3.00 4.93
CA VAL A 20 -10.69 -2.64 6.33
C VAL A 20 -10.29 -1.19 6.61
N ARG A 21 -9.08 -0.81 6.20
CA ARG A 21 -8.60 0.59 6.31
C ARG A 21 -9.48 1.56 5.54
N GLY A 22 -9.85 1.21 4.32
CA GLY A 22 -10.68 2.05 3.46
C GLY A 22 -12.03 2.32 4.10
N VAL A 23 -12.71 1.29 4.61
CA VAL A 23 -13.97 1.43 5.35
C VAL A 23 -13.78 2.29 6.60
N ALA A 24 -12.73 2.05 7.40
CA ALA A 24 -12.46 2.81 8.62
C ALA A 24 -12.22 4.30 8.33
N HIS A 25 -11.48 4.62 7.27
CA HIS A 25 -11.10 5.99 6.92
C HIS A 25 -12.08 6.70 5.98
N THR A 26 -13.13 6.03 5.48
CA THR A 26 -14.21 6.67 4.68
C THR A 26 -15.52 6.73 5.44
N ILE A 27 -16.12 5.56 5.69
CA ILE A 27 -17.45 5.42 6.30
C ILE A 27 -17.39 5.85 7.77
N PHE A 28 -16.33 5.44 8.46
CA PHE A 28 -16.14 5.71 9.89
C PHE A 28 -15.09 6.79 10.17
N ALA A 29 -14.81 7.67 9.20
CA ALA A 29 -13.72 8.63 9.27
C ALA A 29 -13.78 9.52 10.53
N GLY A 30 -14.96 10.05 10.87
CA GLY A 30 -15.12 10.87 12.08
C GLY A 30 -14.79 10.12 13.37
N TYR A 31 -15.24 8.87 13.47
CA TYR A 31 -14.94 8.01 14.62
C TYR A 31 -13.46 7.63 14.67
N ALA A 32 -12.88 7.20 13.55
CA ALA A 32 -11.47 6.86 13.47
C ALA A 32 -10.56 8.05 13.79
N ALA A 33 -10.91 9.26 13.34
CA ALA A 33 -10.13 10.46 13.62
C ALA A 33 -10.18 10.84 15.11
N THR A 34 -11.38 10.87 15.71
CA THR A 34 -11.56 11.37 17.08
C THR A 34 -11.28 10.33 18.16
N HIS A 35 -11.73 9.08 17.98
CA HIS A 35 -11.69 8.05 19.03
C HIS A 35 -10.50 7.10 18.90
N LEU A 36 -9.98 6.86 17.69
CA LEU A 36 -8.80 6.03 17.49
C LEU A 36 -7.52 6.87 17.39
N ALA A 37 -7.56 7.96 16.62
CA ALA A 37 -6.41 8.82 16.39
C ALA A 37 -6.30 10.00 17.37
N GLY A 38 -7.34 10.33 18.13
CA GLY A 38 -7.32 11.44 19.09
C GLY A 38 -7.17 12.81 18.43
N VAL A 39 -7.54 12.93 17.16
CA VAL A 39 -7.45 14.18 16.38
C VAL A 39 -8.57 15.14 16.80
N ASP A 40 -8.22 16.39 17.07
CA ASP A 40 -9.19 17.44 17.31
C ASP A 40 -9.80 17.96 15.99
N LEU A 41 -11.02 17.51 15.71
CA LEU A 41 -11.78 17.96 14.53
C LEU A 41 -12.49 19.30 14.74
N LYS A 42 -12.50 19.87 15.94
CA LYS A 42 -13.14 21.17 16.23
C LYS A 42 -12.21 22.35 15.99
N GLY A 43 -10.90 22.11 15.90
CA GLY A 43 -9.91 23.13 15.58
C GLY A 43 -10.00 23.65 14.14
N PRO A 44 -9.24 24.71 13.81
CA PRO A 44 -9.32 25.38 12.51
C PRO A 44 -9.05 24.48 11.30
N ALA A 45 -8.24 23.44 11.46
CA ALA A 45 -7.88 22.49 10.41
C ALA A 45 -8.73 21.19 10.43
N GLY A 46 -9.66 21.05 11.36
CA GLY A 46 -10.36 19.78 11.60
C GLY A 46 -11.15 19.27 10.39
N ARG A 47 -11.80 20.18 9.65
CA ARG A 47 -12.53 19.83 8.43
C ARG A 47 -11.58 19.35 7.32
N ASP A 48 -10.45 20.02 7.13
CA ASP A 48 -9.49 19.67 6.08
C ASP A 48 -8.83 18.32 6.37
N LEU A 49 -8.50 18.05 7.63
CA LEU A 49 -7.99 16.75 8.08
C LEU A 49 -9.01 15.63 7.84
N LEU A 50 -10.30 15.88 8.12
CA LEU A 50 -11.35 14.88 7.88
C LEU A 50 -11.54 14.63 6.38
N VAL A 51 -11.54 15.67 5.55
CA VAL A 51 -11.63 15.54 4.08
C VAL A 51 -10.45 14.74 3.54
N LEU A 52 -9.23 15.06 3.98
CA LEU A 52 -8.03 14.37 3.55
C LEU A 52 -8.05 12.89 4.00
N MET A 53 -8.51 12.61 5.22
CA MET A 53 -8.64 11.24 5.70
C MET A 53 -9.66 10.44 4.89
N VAL A 54 -10.80 11.04 4.53
CA VAL A 54 -11.80 10.42 3.65
C VAL A 54 -11.22 10.17 2.24
N ALA A 55 -10.48 11.13 1.68
CA ALA A 55 -9.84 10.97 0.38
C ALA A 55 -8.80 9.84 0.37
N PHE A 56 -7.98 9.74 1.43
CA PHE A 56 -7.04 8.63 1.58
C PHE A 56 -7.75 7.30 1.80
N GLY A 57 -8.80 7.26 2.62
CA GLY A 57 -9.61 6.07 2.82
C GLY A 57 -10.26 5.58 1.52
N ALA A 58 -10.77 6.49 0.69
CA ALA A 58 -11.36 6.14 -0.60
C ALA A 58 -10.29 5.54 -1.54
N SER A 59 -9.08 6.10 -1.50
CA SER A 59 -7.93 5.55 -2.23
C SER A 59 -7.59 4.14 -1.74
N ASN A 60 -7.66 3.87 -0.42
CA ASN A 60 -7.49 2.52 0.13
C ASN A 60 -8.55 1.53 -0.40
N LEU A 61 -9.82 1.93 -0.52
CA LEU A 61 -10.87 1.07 -1.12
C LEU A 61 -10.56 0.74 -2.59
N VAL A 62 -10.10 1.72 -3.36
CA VAL A 62 -9.70 1.50 -4.76
C VAL A 62 -8.53 0.53 -4.85
N THR A 63 -7.48 0.74 -4.05
CA THR A 63 -6.31 -0.15 -4.00
C THR A 63 -6.70 -1.55 -3.53
N ALA A 64 -7.61 -1.67 -2.56
CA ALA A 64 -8.13 -2.94 -2.08
C ALA A 64 -8.82 -3.74 -3.19
N CYS A 65 -9.76 -3.11 -3.90
CA CYS A 65 -10.47 -3.71 -5.02
C CYS A 65 -9.48 -4.15 -6.12
N ALA A 66 -8.51 -3.31 -6.46
CA ALA A 66 -7.51 -3.62 -7.48
C ALA A 66 -6.62 -4.81 -7.08
N LEU A 67 -6.11 -4.81 -5.85
CA LEU A 67 -5.27 -5.90 -5.32
C LEU A 67 -6.04 -7.22 -5.23
N ILE A 68 -7.28 -7.21 -4.74
CA ILE A 68 -8.12 -8.41 -4.65
C ILE A 68 -8.43 -8.94 -6.06
N TYR A 69 -8.86 -8.05 -6.97
CA TYR A 69 -9.18 -8.44 -8.34
C TYR A 69 -7.97 -9.07 -9.04
N LEU A 70 -6.81 -8.42 -8.99
CA LEU A 70 -5.59 -8.92 -9.63
C LEU A 70 -5.09 -10.19 -8.95
N ALA A 71 -5.20 -10.30 -7.62
CA ALA A 71 -4.81 -11.53 -6.93
C ALA A 71 -5.58 -12.75 -7.46
N LEU A 72 -6.85 -12.56 -7.79
CA LEU A 72 -7.74 -13.60 -8.31
C LEU A 72 -7.58 -13.85 -9.82
N THR A 73 -7.18 -12.83 -10.59
CA THR A 73 -7.24 -12.88 -12.06
C THR A 73 -5.87 -12.81 -12.74
N ASP A 74 -4.93 -12.03 -12.21
CA ASP A 74 -3.61 -11.78 -12.82
C ASP A 74 -2.48 -11.61 -11.80
N ARG A 75 -1.60 -12.62 -11.75
CA ARG A 75 -0.42 -12.61 -10.88
C ARG A 75 0.61 -11.56 -11.29
N ALA A 76 0.68 -11.22 -12.58
CA ALA A 76 1.60 -10.21 -13.07
C ALA A 76 1.16 -8.82 -12.61
N GLY A 77 -0.11 -8.48 -12.81
CA GLY A 77 -0.71 -7.27 -12.26
C GLY A 77 -0.58 -7.18 -10.74
N SER A 78 -0.73 -8.30 -10.03
CA SER A 78 -0.49 -8.35 -8.57
C SER A 78 0.94 -7.95 -8.22
N LEU A 79 1.94 -8.51 -8.91
CA LEU A 79 3.35 -8.14 -8.72
C LEU A 79 3.60 -6.66 -9.04
N VAL A 80 2.99 -6.15 -10.11
CA VAL A 80 3.10 -4.73 -10.50
C VAL A 80 2.55 -3.82 -9.41
N LEU A 81 1.37 -4.10 -8.85
CA LEU A 81 0.85 -3.27 -7.74
C LEU A 81 1.73 -3.35 -6.49
N LEU A 82 2.26 -4.53 -6.13
CA LEU A 82 3.18 -4.68 -5.00
C LEU A 82 4.47 -3.86 -5.19
N ILE A 83 4.88 -3.57 -6.43
CA ILE A 83 6.00 -2.67 -6.75
C ILE A 83 5.57 -1.20 -6.71
N LEU A 84 4.41 -0.86 -7.28
CA LEU A 84 3.95 0.52 -7.39
C LEU A 84 3.61 1.13 -6.04
N ILE A 85 3.03 0.34 -5.13
CA ILE A 85 2.65 0.79 -3.79
C ILE A 85 3.84 1.41 -3.03
N PRO A 86 4.98 0.72 -2.81
CA PRO A 86 6.10 1.31 -2.09
C PRO A 86 6.73 2.49 -2.83
N ILE A 87 6.72 2.51 -4.17
CA ILE A 87 7.20 3.66 -4.95
C ILE A 87 6.33 4.90 -4.70
N ALA A 88 5.00 4.74 -4.71
CA ALA A 88 4.07 5.84 -4.44
C ALA A 88 4.26 6.41 -3.03
N TYR A 89 4.43 5.54 -2.03
CA TYR A 89 4.70 5.97 -0.65
C TYR A 89 6.08 6.63 -0.50
N LEU A 90 7.09 6.17 -1.22
CA LEU A 90 8.40 6.83 -1.24
C LEU A 90 8.31 8.23 -1.85
N ALA A 91 7.58 8.39 -2.96
CA ALA A 91 7.36 9.70 -3.58
C ALA A 91 6.61 10.65 -2.63
N ALA A 92 5.59 10.14 -1.93
CA ALA A 92 4.88 10.93 -0.91
C ALA A 92 5.81 11.35 0.25
N HIS A 93 6.69 10.45 0.71
CA HIS A 93 7.67 10.76 1.74
C HIS A 93 8.66 11.84 1.30
N ILE A 94 9.21 11.74 0.09
CA ILE A 94 10.08 12.78 -0.49
C ILE A 94 9.33 14.12 -0.58
N GLY A 95 8.08 14.09 -1.05
CA GLY A 95 7.24 15.28 -1.13
C GLY A 95 7.02 15.96 0.22
N LEU A 96 6.84 15.18 1.29
CA LEU A 96 6.75 15.70 2.66
C LEU A 96 8.06 16.34 3.09
N GLN A 97 9.20 15.66 2.94
CA GLN A 97 10.52 16.19 3.33
C GLN A 97 10.87 17.50 2.62
N MET A 98 10.44 17.66 1.37
CA MET A 98 10.67 18.91 0.62
C MET A 98 9.85 20.11 1.14
N HIS A 99 8.75 19.87 1.86
CA HIS A 99 7.82 20.90 2.32
C HIS A 99 7.66 20.93 3.87
N GLU A 100 8.51 20.22 4.59
CA GLU A 100 8.45 19.97 6.03
C GLU A 100 8.86 21.18 6.90
N ILE A 101 8.20 22.33 6.72
CA ILE A 101 8.36 23.46 7.64
C ILE A 101 7.57 23.18 8.92
N GLY A 102 8.16 22.41 9.85
CA GLY A 102 7.74 22.34 11.26
C GLY A 102 6.41 21.62 11.55
N LEU A 103 5.97 20.70 10.69
CA LEU A 103 4.73 19.94 10.92
C LEU A 103 4.87 18.93 12.06
N THR A 104 4.11 19.12 13.14
CA THR A 104 3.94 18.12 14.20
C THR A 104 2.61 17.39 14.02
N GLY A 105 2.64 16.06 13.95
CA GLY A 105 1.42 15.25 13.85
C GLY A 105 0.50 15.42 15.07
N GLN A 106 -0.81 15.56 14.84
CA GLN A 106 -1.80 15.65 15.92
C GLN A 106 -2.25 14.27 16.44
N GLY A 107 -2.12 13.23 15.62
CA GLY A 107 -2.64 11.90 15.95
C GLY A 107 -1.75 11.15 16.94
N VAL A 108 -2.36 10.55 17.97
CA VAL A 108 -1.68 9.67 18.94
C VAL A 108 -1.60 8.23 18.42
N PHE A 109 -2.39 7.89 17.40
CA PHE A 109 -2.43 6.55 16.84
C PHE A 109 -1.13 6.18 16.11
N PRO A 110 -0.55 4.99 16.38
CA PRO A 110 0.67 4.48 15.76
C PRO A 110 0.49 4.07 14.28
N GLY A 111 -0.25 4.86 13.48
CA GLY A 111 -0.53 4.56 12.07
C GLY A 111 0.73 4.42 11.21
N GLN A 112 1.81 5.10 11.60
CA GLN A 112 3.13 4.96 10.97
C GLN A 112 3.65 3.52 11.06
N PHE A 113 3.56 2.87 12.23
CA PHE A 113 4.04 1.49 12.39
C PHE A 113 3.26 0.50 11.53
N ASN A 114 1.93 0.63 11.48
CA ASN A 114 1.09 -0.18 10.60
C ASN A 114 1.45 -0.01 9.13
N MET A 115 1.75 1.23 8.71
CA MET A 115 2.20 1.51 7.36
C MET A 115 3.60 0.95 7.08
N THR A 116 4.53 1.01 8.03
CA THR A 116 5.86 0.41 7.90
C THR A 116 5.78 -1.10 7.68
N VAL A 117 4.96 -1.81 8.45
CA VAL A 117 4.74 -3.25 8.27
C VAL A 117 4.17 -3.54 6.89
N TYR A 118 3.12 -2.82 6.49
CA TYR A 118 2.49 -2.96 5.17
C TYR A 118 3.50 -2.77 4.03
N LEU A 119 4.28 -1.69 4.07
CA LEU A 119 5.28 -1.39 3.05
C LEU A 119 6.42 -2.41 3.04
N THR A 120 6.83 -2.91 4.21
CA THR A 120 7.84 -3.98 4.31
C THR A 120 7.38 -5.24 3.61
N ILE A 121 6.12 -5.66 3.81
CA ILE A 121 5.54 -6.82 3.14
C ILE A 121 5.52 -6.62 1.62
N CYS A 122 5.13 -5.42 1.14
CA CYS A 122 5.16 -5.07 -0.27
C CYS A 122 6.57 -5.20 -0.86
N VAL A 123 7.57 -4.56 -0.24
CA VAL A 123 8.95 -4.56 -0.71
C VAL A 123 9.53 -5.98 -0.76
N VAL A 124 9.41 -6.74 0.32
CA VAL A 124 9.92 -8.12 0.38
C VAL A 124 9.28 -8.99 -0.69
N SER A 125 7.96 -8.87 -0.89
CA SER A 125 7.22 -9.65 -1.88
C SER A 125 7.55 -9.22 -3.32
N ALA A 126 7.68 -7.92 -3.57
CA ALA A 126 8.08 -7.38 -4.85
C ALA A 126 9.50 -7.84 -5.23
N THR A 127 10.47 -7.70 -4.33
CA THR A 127 11.85 -8.12 -4.58
C THR A 127 11.94 -9.63 -4.81
N SER A 128 11.29 -10.44 -3.97
CA SER A 128 11.30 -11.91 -4.15
C SER A 128 10.59 -12.36 -5.44
N GLY A 129 9.49 -11.69 -5.81
CA GLY A 129 8.80 -11.90 -7.08
C GLY A 129 9.68 -11.58 -8.29
N LEU A 130 10.33 -10.40 -8.29
CA LEU A 130 11.25 -9.97 -9.34
C LEU A 130 12.46 -10.91 -9.48
N LEU A 131 13.07 -11.31 -8.35
CA LEU A 131 14.17 -12.28 -8.35
C LEU A 131 13.76 -13.62 -8.96
N SER A 132 12.55 -14.08 -8.66
CA SER A 132 12.02 -15.33 -9.22
C SER A 132 11.84 -15.25 -10.73
N VAL A 133 11.28 -14.14 -11.23
CA VAL A 133 11.13 -13.88 -12.68
C VAL A 133 12.49 -13.80 -13.36
N TRP A 134 13.43 -13.08 -12.78
CA TRP A 134 14.77 -12.91 -13.33
C TRP A 134 15.57 -14.22 -13.42
N ARG A 135 15.51 -15.06 -12.37
CA ARG A 135 16.13 -16.40 -12.38
C ARG A 135 15.57 -17.29 -13.48
N GLN A 136 14.26 -17.22 -13.73
CA GLN A 136 13.63 -17.97 -14.83
C GLN A 136 14.11 -17.49 -16.19
N MET A 137 14.21 -16.16 -16.40
CA MET A 137 14.71 -15.59 -17.66
C MET A 137 16.16 -16.03 -17.93
N ARG A 138 17.04 -15.97 -16.94
CA ARG A 138 18.44 -16.40 -17.09
C ARG A 138 18.55 -17.87 -17.47
N SER A 139 17.74 -18.73 -16.85
CA SER A 139 17.73 -20.16 -17.14
C SER A 139 17.28 -20.43 -18.58
N ALA A 140 16.25 -19.72 -19.06
CA ALA A 140 15.76 -19.85 -20.44
C ALA A 140 16.82 -19.43 -21.48
N VAL A 141 17.59 -18.37 -21.19
CA VAL A 141 18.67 -17.89 -22.08
C VAL A 141 19.83 -18.90 -22.16
N HIS A 142 20.19 -19.57 -21.05
CA HIS A 142 21.28 -20.55 -21.07
C HIS A 142 20.93 -21.80 -21.89
N PHE A 143 19.71 -22.31 -21.80
CA PHE A 143 19.27 -23.46 -22.60
C PHE A 143 19.13 -23.16 -24.10
N GLY A 144 18.87 -21.89 -24.47
CA GLY A 144 18.80 -21.46 -25.86
C GLY A 144 20.15 -21.33 -26.57
N ARG A 145 21.27 -21.31 -25.82
CA ARG A 145 22.63 -21.22 -26.37
C ARG A 145 23.34 -22.57 -26.59
N SER A 146 22.73 -23.65 -26.12
CA SER A 146 23.27 -25.03 -26.23
C SER A 146 22.62 -25.85 -27.36
N ARG A 147 21.94 -25.19 -28.31
CA ARG A 147 21.43 -25.75 -29.56
C ARG A 147 21.97 -24.93 -30.72
#